data_AF-A0A0Q8D0J3-F1
#
_entry.id   AF-A0A0Q8D0J3-F1
#
_cell.length_a   1.000
_cell.length_b   1.000
_cell.length_c   1.000
_cell.angle_alpha   90.00
_cell.angle_beta   90.00
_cell.angle_gamma   90.00
#
_symmetry.space_group_name_H-M   'P 1'
#
loop_
_entity.id
_entity.type
_entity.pdbx_description
1 polymer ?
#
loop_
_entity_poly.entity_id
_entity_poly.type
_entity_poly.pdbx_seq_one_letter_code
_entity_poly.pdbx_strand_id
1 'polypeptide(L)' 'MSTFAVFGMTLDVAMAEARKTVKTTRPDPKRPGHKIELSVEDWLIKVTQKAEQIMGGSG' A
#
# COMPACT_ATOMS: atom_id res chain seq x y z
N MET A 1 -5.78 7.99 17.65
CA MET A 1 -5.50 6.57 17.36
C MET A 1 -3.99 6.39 17.32
N SER A 2 -3.54 5.28 17.91
CA SER A 2 -2.22 5.03 18.50
C SER A 2 -1.04 5.07 17.52
N THR A 3 0.04 5.69 17.96
CA THR A 3 1.43 5.49 17.54
C THR A 3 1.77 3.99 17.54
N PHE A 4 1.93 3.37 16.37
CA PHE A 4 2.54 2.06 16.24
C PHE A 4 4.01 2.28 15.95
N ALA A 5 4.81 2.38 17.02
CA ALA A 5 6.24 2.20 16.92
C ALA A 5 6.47 0.70 16.69
N VAL A 6 6.69 0.29 15.44
CA VAL A 6 6.79 -1.14 15.13
C VAL A 6 8.25 -1.55 15.05
N PHE A 7 8.92 -1.44 16.20
CA PHE A 7 10.15 -2.19 16.43
C PHE A 7 9.79 -3.67 16.50
N GLY A 8 9.71 -4.32 15.32
CA GLY A 8 9.40 -5.75 15.18
C GLY A 8 8.57 -6.16 13.96
N MET A 9 8.16 -5.25 13.06
CA MET A 9 7.41 -5.66 11.87
C MET A 9 8.36 -6.29 10.85
N THR A 10 8.33 -7.62 10.74
CA THR A 10 9.02 -8.34 9.67
C THR A 10 8.41 -7.96 8.31
N LEU A 11 9.20 -8.09 7.24
CA LEU A 11 8.79 -7.77 5.88
C LEU A 11 7.46 -8.44 5.48
N ASP A 12 7.22 -9.65 5.98
CA ASP A 12 5.97 -10.38 5.74
C ASP A 12 4.74 -9.69 6.35
N VAL A 13 4.87 -9.15 7.56
CA VAL A 13 3.80 -8.43 8.24
C VAL A 13 3.55 -7.09 7.56
N ALA A 14 4.61 -6.37 7.20
CA ALA A 14 4.49 -5.12 6.44
C ALA A 14 3.85 -5.33 5.06
N MET A 15 4.18 -6.42 4.37
CA MET A 15 3.54 -6.82 3.12
C MET A 15 2.07 -7.18 3.32
N ALA A 16 1.73 -7.91 4.38
CA ALA A 16 0.34 -8.26 4.70
C ALA A 16 -0.50 -7.01 5.02
N GLU A 17 0.05 -6.05 5.76
CA GLU A 17 -0.61 -4.77 6.03
C GLU A 17 -0.71 -3.88 4.78
N ALA A 18 0.34 -3.85 3.96
CA ALA A 18 0.34 -3.15 2.68
C ALA A 18 -0.75 -3.70 1.74
N ARG A 19 -0.91 -5.02 1.63
CA ARG A 19 -1.99 -5.63 0.82
C ARG A 19 -3.38 -5.23 1.28
N LYS A 20 -3.59 -5.06 2.60
CA LYS A 20 -4.89 -4.63 3.16
C LYS A 20 -5.18 -3.16 2.91
N THR A 21 -4.14 -2.33 2.84
CA THR A 21 -4.26 -0.86 2.77
C THR A 21 -4.20 -0.32 1.35
N VAL A 22 -3.44 -0.97 0.46
CA VAL A 22 -3.28 -0.55 -0.93
C VAL A 22 -4.53 -0.87 -1.74
N LYS A 23 -5.21 0.18 -2.18
CA LYS A 23 -6.38 0.07 -3.05
C LYS A 23 -6.01 -0.58 -4.38
N THR A 24 -6.83 -1.54 -4.80
CA THR A 24 -6.76 -2.21 -6.11
C THR A 24 -7.27 -1.34 -7.25
N THR A 25 -7.64 -0.08 -6.98
CA THR A 25 -8.22 0.82 -7.98
C THR A 25 -7.52 2.17 -7.98
N ARG A 26 -7.30 2.77 -9.16
CA ARG A 26 -6.79 4.14 -9.32
C ARG A 26 -7.86 5.02 -9.98
N PRO A 27 -7.96 6.30 -9.62
CA PRO A 27 -8.82 7.24 -10.34
C PRO A 27 -8.42 7.31 -11.82
N ASP A 28 -9.42 7.27 -12.70
CA ASP A 28 -9.24 7.41 -14.13
C ASP A 28 -8.88 8.87 -14.46
N PRO A 29 -7.71 9.16 -15.04
CA PRO A 29 -7.35 10.51 -15.43
C PRO A 29 -8.20 11.05 -16.59
N LYS A 30 -8.85 10.17 -17.37
CA LYS A 30 -9.69 10.54 -18.51
C LYS A 30 -11.15 10.76 -18.12
N ARG A 31 -11.60 10.18 -17.00
CA ARG A 31 -12.99 10.25 -16.54
C ARG A 31 -13.05 10.55 -15.04
N PRO A 32 -13.22 11.82 -14.64
CA PRO A 32 -13.30 12.17 -13.23
C PRO A 32 -14.49 11.45 -12.57
N GLY A 33 -14.22 10.73 -11.48
CA GLY A 33 -15.21 9.92 -10.76
C GLY A 33 -15.20 8.43 -11.10
N HIS A 34 -14.60 8.03 -12.22
CA HIS A 34 -14.39 6.63 -12.53
C HIS A 34 -13.09 6.10 -11.92
N LYS A 35 -13.13 4.85 -11.49
CA LYS A 35 -11.96 4.13 -10.97
C LYS A 35 -11.62 3.02 -11.96
N ILE A 36 -10.35 2.94 -12.34
CA ILE A 36 -9.81 1.84 -13.13
C ILE A 36 -9.24 0.81 -12.16
N GLU A 37 -9.54 -0.45 -12.39
CA GLU A 37 -8.89 -1.57 -11.70
C GLU A 37 -7.40 -1.58 -12.07
N LEU A 38 -6.54 -1.65 -11.06
CA LEU A 38 -5.12 -1.83 -11.29
C LEU A 38 -4.84 -3.24 -11.77
N SER A 39 -3.87 -3.37 -12.67
CA SER A 39 -3.28 -4.67 -12.95
C SER A 39 -2.66 -5.25 -11.67
N VAL A 40 -2.58 -6.58 -11.61
CA VAL A 40 -1.98 -7.28 -10.46
C VAL A 40 -0.53 -6.84 -10.26
N GLU A 41 0.22 -6.61 -11.34
CA GLU A 41 1.60 -6.15 -11.32
C GLU A 41 1.72 -4.73 -10.73
N ASP A 42 0.91 -3.78 -11.22
CA ASP A 42 0.89 -2.41 -10.68
C ASP A 42 0.49 -2.37 -9.21
N TRP A 43 -0.43 -3.27 -8.81
CA TRP A 43 -0.87 -3.37 -7.44
C TRP A 43 0.25 -3.90 -6.54
N LEU A 44 0.97 -4.93 -6.97
CA LEU A 44 2.12 -5.48 -6.25
C LEU A 44 3.22 -4.43 -6.05
N ILE A 45 3.53 -3.62 -7.08
CA ILE A 45 4.51 -2.53 -6.96
C ILE A 45 4.11 -1.55 -5.85
N LYS A 46 2.84 -1.15 -5.80
CA LYS A 46 2.32 -0.26 -4.75
C LYS A 46 2.32 -0.90 -3.37
N VAL A 47 2.02 -2.20 -3.29
CA VAL A 47 2.09 -2.98 -2.04
C VAL A 47 3.53 -3.00 -1.53
N THR A 48 4.51 -3.25 -2.37
CA THR A 48 5.93 -3.24 -1.98
C THR A 48 6.36 -1.85 -1.48
N GLN A 49 6.03 -0.78 -2.22
CA GLN A 49 6.31 0.59 -1.78
C GLN A 49 5.65 0.92 -0.44
N LYS A 50 4.43 0.45 -0.22
CA LYS A 50 3.72 0.67 1.04
C LYS A 50 4.31 -0.14 2.18
N ALA A 51 4.72 -1.38 1.92
CA ALA A 51 5.41 -2.22 2.89
C ALA A 51 6.75 -1.60 3.30
N GLU A 52 7.52 -1.09 2.34
CA GLU A 52 8.73 -0.30 2.59
C GLU A 52 8.44 0.96 3.41
N GLN A 53 7.34 1.66 3.15
CA GLN A 53 6.93 2.83 3.95
C GLN A 53 6.54 2.44 5.39
N ILE A 54 5.87 1.29 5.57
CA ILE A 54 5.48 0.76 6.88
C ILE A 54 6.72 0.34 7.68
N MET A 55 7.66 -0.36 7.04
CA MET A 55 8.92 -0.79 7.66
C MET A 55 9.88 0.36 7.93
N GLY A 56 9.98 1.29 6.98
CA GLY A 56 10.92 2.40 7.01
C GLY A 56 10.54 3.50 7.99
N GLY A 57 9.36 3.42 8.61
CA GLY A 57 8.92 4.29 9.70
C GLY A 57 9.11 5.78 9.38
N SER A 58 8.22 6.35 8.55
CA SER A 58 8.01 7.79 8.38
C SER A 58 9.14 8.72 8.88
N GLY A 59 10.06 9.08 8.00
CA GLY A 59 10.75 10.37 8.05
C GLY A 59 9.87 11.46 7.43
#